data_AF-A0A3S4GH99-F1
#
_entry.id   AF-A0A3S4GH99-F1
#
_cell.length_a   1.000
_cell.length_b   1.000
_cell.length_c   1.000
_cell.angle_alpha   90.00
_cell.angle_beta   90.00
_cell.angle_gamma   90.00
#
_symmetry.space_group_name_H-M   'P 1'
#
loop_
_entity.id
_entity.type
_entity.pdbx_description
1 polymer ?
#
loop_
_entity_poly.entity_id
_entity_poly.type
_entity_poly.pdbx_seq_one_letter_code
_entity_poly.pdbx_strand_id
1 'polypeptide(L)' 'MIGGLRYARQSGCTTVAVSCNPDSPIAREANIAISPVVGPEALTGSTRLKSGTAQKMVLNMIFYRRDGEVR' A
#
# COMPACT_ATOMS: atom_id res chain seq x y z
N MET A 1 0.09 -9.18 8.34
CA MET A 1 -0.64 -8.30 7.40
C MET A 1 -1.82 -9.00 6.74
N ILE A 2 -1.64 -10.17 6.08
CA ILE A 2 -2.74 -10.91 5.42
C ILE A 2 -3.90 -11.27 6.37
N GLY A 3 -3.61 -11.83 7.56
CA GLY A 3 -4.66 -12.18 8.52
C GLY A 3 -5.54 -11.00 8.94
N GLY A 4 -4.92 -9.85 9.21
CA GLY A 4 -5.66 -8.61 9.53
C GLY A 4 -6.48 -8.09 8.36
N LEU A 5 -5.95 -8.20 7.14
CA LEU A 5 -6.66 -7.81 5.92
C LEU A 5 -7.89 -8.71 5.66
N ARG A 6 -7.74 -10.02 5.82
CA ARG A 6 -8.84 -11.00 5.73
C ARG A 6 -9.92 -10.71 6.77
N TYR A 7 -9.52 -10.46 8.02
CA TYR A 7 -10.44 -10.12 9.09
C TYR A 7 -11.22 -8.82 8.80
N ALA A 8 -10.53 -7.76 8.36
CA ALA A 8 -11.17 -6.50 7.99
C ALA A 8 -12.18 -6.69 6.85
N ARG A 9 -11.82 -7.48 5.83
CA ARG A 9 -12.73 -7.81 4.72
C ARG A 9 -13.94 -8.64 5.19
N GLN A 10 -13.74 -9.63 6.06
CA GLN A 10 -14.82 -10.41 6.69
C GLN A 10 -15.76 -9.54 7.53
N SER A 11 -15.22 -8.46 8.11
CA SER A 11 -15.97 -7.48 8.89
C SER A 11 -16.68 -6.42 8.02
N GLY A 12 -16.64 -6.56 6.70
CA GLY A 12 -17.28 -5.64 5.75
C GLY A 12 -16.51 -4.34 5.48
N CYS A 13 -15.27 -4.21 5.95
CA CYS A 13 -14.45 -3.03 5.66
C CYS A 13 -13.91 -3.05 4.22
N THR A 14 -13.85 -1.88 3.59
CA THR A 14 -13.05 -1.71 2.36
C THR A 14 -11.58 -1.85 2.71
N THR A 15 -10.90 -2.79 2.04
CA THR A 15 -9.50 -3.10 2.30
C THR A 15 -8.61 -2.64 1.16
N VAL A 16 -7.48 -2.01 1.51
CA VAL A 16 -6.46 -1.55 0.57
C VAL A 16 -5.11 -2.18 0.95
N ALA A 17 -4.41 -2.74 -0.04
CA ALA A 17 -3.04 -3.22 0.13
C ALA A 17 -2.07 -2.32 -0.63
N VAL A 18 -1.00 -1.87 0.04
CA VAL A 18 0.11 -1.13 -0.58
C VAL A 18 1.36 -2.01 -0.55
N SER A 19 1.87 -2.39 -1.72
CA SER A 19 3.06 -3.26 -1.83
C SER A 19 3.96 -2.81 -2.99
N CYS A 20 5.25 -3.15 -2.97
CA CYS A 20 6.17 -2.79 -4.06
C CYS A 20 6.52 -3.98 -4.97
N ASN A 21 5.79 -5.09 -4.81
CA ASN A 21 5.93 -6.30 -5.59
C ASN A 21 4.64 -6.53 -6.38
N PRO A 22 4.71 -6.75 -7.70
CA PRO A 22 3.54 -7.10 -8.49
C PRO A 22 2.95 -8.44 -8.00
N ASP A 23 1.63 -8.57 -8.10
CA ASP A 23 0.87 -9.78 -7.75
C ASP A 23 1.17 -10.38 -6.37
N SER A 24 1.58 -9.53 -5.42
CA SER A 24 1.92 -9.97 -4.07
C SER A 24 0.75 -10.69 -3.39
N PRO A 25 1.00 -11.65 -2.48
CA PRO A 25 -0.07 -12.35 -1.77
C PRO A 25 -1.05 -11.42 -1.08
N ILE A 26 -0.58 -10.26 -0.58
CA ILE A 26 -1.46 -9.29 0.05
C ILE A 26 -2.32 -8.50 -0.95
N ALA A 27 -1.81 -8.23 -2.16
CA ALA A 27 -2.58 -7.55 -3.20
C ALA A 27 -3.81 -8.38 -3.60
N ARG A 28 -3.70 -9.72 -3.59
CA ARG A 28 -4.81 -10.64 -3.90
C ARG A 28 -5.90 -10.69 -2.82
N GLU A 29 -5.57 -10.26 -1.61
CA GLU A 29 -6.46 -10.34 -0.45
C GLU A 29 -7.23 -9.04 -0.21
N ALA A 30 -6.79 -7.92 -0.82
CA ALA A 30 -7.44 -6.61 -0.70
C ALA A 30 -8.52 -6.39 -1.77
N ASN A 31 -9.46 -5.48 -1.48
CA ASN A 31 -10.38 -4.96 -2.50
C ASN A 31 -9.64 -4.09 -3.53
N ILE A 32 -8.67 -3.31 -3.07
CA ILE A 32 -7.89 -2.39 -3.89
C ILE A 32 -6.41 -2.67 -3.66
N ALA A 33 -5.67 -2.93 -4.73
CA ALA A 33 -4.23 -3.10 -4.70
C ALA A 33 -3.53 -1.88 -5.30
N ILE A 34 -2.64 -1.26 -4.51
CA ILE A 34 -1.75 -0.20 -4.97
C ILE A 34 -0.33 -0.76 -4.97
N SER A 35 0.15 -1.12 -6.16
CA SER A 35 1.40 -1.88 -6.32
C SER A 35 2.46 -1.14 -7.15
N PRO A 36 3.02 0.00 -6.67
CA PRO A 36 4.08 0.72 -7.39
C PRO A 36 5.34 -0.14 -7.48
N VAL A 37 5.71 -0.54 -8.70
CA VAL A 37 6.92 -1.32 -8.98
C VAL A 37 8.12 -0.38 -9.04
N VAL A 38 8.95 -0.38 -7.99
CA VAL A 38 10.10 0.53 -7.85
C VAL A 38 11.43 -0.06 -8.32
N GLY A 39 11.45 -1.34 -8.71
CA GLY A 39 12.65 -2.10 -9.06
C GLY A 39 13.58 -2.41 -7.87
N PRO A 40 14.74 -3.06 -8.11
CA PRO A 40 15.67 -3.49 -7.05
C PRO A 40 16.24 -2.33 -6.24
N GLU A 41 16.37 -2.48 -4.93
CA GLU A 41 16.94 -1.44 -4.05
C GLU A 41 18.44 -1.23 -4.33
N ALA A 42 18.93 0.00 -4.14
CA ALA A 42 20.35 0.32 -4.30
C ALA A 42 21.23 -0.44 -3.29
N LEU A 43 20.71 -0.62 -2.07
CA LEU A 43 21.23 -1.56 -1.09
C LEU A 43 20.27 -2.76 -1.04
N THR A 44 20.73 -3.92 -1.51
CA THR A 44 19.92 -5.14 -1.61
C THR A 44 19.22 -5.45 -0.28
N GLY A 45 17.90 -5.60 -0.33
CA GLY A 45 17.06 -5.89 0.84
C GLY A 45 16.67 -4.67 1.69
N SER A 46 17.23 -3.48 1.44
CA SER A 46 16.89 -2.26 2.20
C SER A 46 15.62 -1.59 1.68
N THR A 47 14.47 -2.17 2.00
CA THR A 47 13.14 -1.65 1.58
C THR A 47 12.78 -0.29 2.18
N ARG A 48 13.57 0.23 3.13
CA ARG A 48 13.40 1.59 3.67
C ARG A 48 13.68 2.70 2.65
N LEU A 49 14.31 2.39 1.51
CA LEU A 49 14.70 3.35 0.48
C LEU A 49 13.57 3.60 -0.53
N LYS A 50 13.61 2.97 -1.71
CA LYS A 50 12.63 3.25 -2.77
C LYS A 50 11.24 2.77 -2.38
N SER A 51 11.13 1.57 -1.82
CA SER A 51 9.85 0.99 -1.42
C SER A 51 9.18 1.82 -0.32
N GLY A 52 9.94 2.21 0.70
CA GLY A 52 9.47 3.10 1.78
C GLY A 52 9.05 4.49 1.27
N THR A 53 9.82 5.08 0.36
CA THR A 53 9.47 6.36 -0.28
C THR A 53 8.17 6.24 -1.08
N ALA A 54 8.01 5.16 -1.86
CA ALA A 54 6.80 4.91 -2.62
C ALA A 54 5.57 4.73 -1.72
N GLN A 55 5.68 3.96 -0.63
CA GLN A 55 4.61 3.80 0.35
C GLN A 55 4.23 5.12 1.01
N LYS A 56 5.21 5.95 1.41
CA LYS A 56 4.97 7.28 1.96
C LYS A 56 4.22 8.16 0.97
N MET A 57 4.64 8.20 -0.30
CA MET A 57 3.94 8.96 -1.33
C MET A 57 2.51 8.45 -1.48
N VAL A 58 2.28 7.15 -1.64
CA VAL A 58 0.91 6.60 -1.74
C VAL A 58 0.03 7.03 -0.57
N LEU A 59 0.52 6.93 0.67
CA LEU A 59 -0.22 7.37 1.85
C LEU A 59 -0.51 8.86 1.83
N ASN A 60 0.51 9.69 1.52
CA ASN A 60 0.32 11.14 1.38
C ASN A 60 -0.75 11.47 0.33
N MET A 61 -0.75 10.81 -0.82
CA MET A 61 -1.76 11.03 -1.87
C MET A 61 -3.18 10.66 -1.41
N ILE A 62 -3.33 9.64 -0.57
CA ILE A 62 -4.64 9.23 -0.02
C ILE A 62 -5.16 10.28 0.98
N PHE A 63 -4.29 10.80 1.84
CA PHE A 63 -4.69 11.73 2.89
C PHE A 63 -4.82 13.17 2.36
N TYR A 64 -3.84 13.69 1.62
CA TYR A 64 -3.86 15.08 1.16
C TYR A 64 -4.89 15.36 0.06
N ARG A 65 -5.28 14.36 -0.74
CA ARG A 65 -6.31 14.56 -1.78
C ARG A 65 -7.72 14.70 -1.20
N ARG A 66 -7.90 14.48 0.11
CA ARG A 66 -9.14 14.77 0.83
C ARG A 66 -9.27 16.24 1.22
N ASP A 67 -8.18 17.01 1.23
CA ASP A 67 -8.14 18.41 1.68
C ASP A 67 -8.50 19.42 0.57
N GLY A 68 -9.30 18.99 -0.41
CA GLY A 68 -10.02 19.90 -1.31
C GLY A 68 -11.17 20.65 -0.62
N GLU A 69 -11.43 20.36 0.66
CA GLU A 69 -12.14 21.24 1.58
C GLU A 69 -11.13 21.89 2.53
N VAL A 70 -10.96 23.21 2.37
CA VAL A 70 -10.62 24.07 3.50
C VAL A 70 -11.79 23.96 4.49
N ARG A 71 -11.55 23.34 5.64
CA ARG A 71 -12.27 23.61 6.90
C ARG A 71 -11.27 23.73 8.02
#